data_AF-A0A967TDR9-F1
#
_entry.id   AF-A0A967TDR9-F1
#
_cell.length_a   1.000
_cell.length_b   1.000
_cell.length_c   1.000
_cell.angle_alpha   90.00
_cell.angle_beta   90.00
_cell.angle_gamma   90.00
#
_symmetry.space_group_name_H-M   'P 1'
#
loop_
_entity.id
_entity.type
_entity.pdbx_description
1 polymer ?
#
loop_
_entity_poly.entity_id
_entity_poly.type
_entity_poly.pdbx_seq_one_letter_code
_entity_poly.pdbx_strand_id
1 'polypeptide(L)'
;MYARLPTPHASSRGKAAARRSTHLHLRIGIAGTLLLSLGAFLAAGCDTGATAPEGHANVSIQFGTPTTTAQLSRTSSALLSEHDAIDVQGSNGVLTIDDLRLVVDELELEGDEGSCEIPDGDDCADFEFPRFFLDLPLDGGVVTVDTEPVPLGAYKQVELEIEDIDPEEDDADEAAETRALAEEIRGEFPSWPAEASMMVTGTFTPTDGEPIPFTTFFEAELEIELD
;
A
#
# COMPACT_ATOMS: atom_id res chain seq x y z
N MET A 1 -53.81 7.13 29.44
CA MET A 1 -54.02 7.05 27.98
C MET A 1 -53.08 5.99 27.45
N TYR A 2 -53.62 4.86 27.01
CA TYR A 2 -52.88 3.74 26.41
C TYR A 2 -52.78 3.98 24.90
N ALA A 3 -51.61 3.75 24.31
CA ALA A 3 -51.51 3.43 22.88
C ALA A 3 -50.38 2.41 22.67
N ARG A 4 -50.73 1.37 21.93
CA ARG A 4 -49.98 0.13 21.67
C ARG A 4 -49.35 0.21 20.27
N LEU A 5 -48.22 -0.48 20.13
CA LEU A 5 -47.29 -0.63 18.99
C LEU A 5 -47.93 -0.91 17.60
N PRO A 6 -47.10 -0.79 16.55
CA PRO A 6 -46.87 -1.96 15.70
C PRO A 6 -45.38 -2.33 15.52
N THR A 7 -45.10 -3.63 15.62
CA THR A 7 -43.91 -4.32 15.10
C THR A 7 -44.03 -4.59 13.60
N PRO A 8 -42.92 -4.57 12.85
CA PRO A 8 -42.68 -5.55 11.77
C PRO A 8 -41.28 -6.20 11.92
N HIS A 9 -41.21 -7.53 12.01
CA HIS A 9 -41.02 -8.51 10.92
C HIS A 9 -39.56 -8.71 10.51
N ALA A 10 -38.99 -9.83 10.93
CA ALA A 10 -37.73 -10.41 10.46
C ALA A 10 -37.91 -11.05 9.07
N SER A 11 -36.93 -10.90 8.18
CA SER A 11 -36.66 -11.70 6.96
C SER A 11 -35.45 -11.06 6.25
N SER A 12 -34.44 -11.71 5.67
CA SER A 12 -34.02 -13.10 5.53
C SER A 12 -32.61 -13.08 4.92
N ARG A 13 -31.73 -13.98 5.39
CA ARG A 13 -30.71 -14.74 4.64
C ARG A 13 -30.20 -14.17 3.30
N GLY A 14 -28.90 -13.90 3.29
CA GLY A 14 -27.93 -14.59 2.43
C GLY A 14 -27.59 -13.92 1.10
N LYS A 15 -26.29 -13.69 0.88
CA LYS A 15 -25.45 -14.52 -0.01
C LYS A 15 -24.01 -14.00 0.00
N ALA A 16 -23.12 -14.77 0.63
CA ALA A 16 -21.71 -14.74 0.32
C ALA A 16 -21.53 -15.03 -1.18
N ALA A 17 -20.89 -14.12 -1.90
CA ALA A 17 -20.53 -14.29 -3.29
C ALA A 17 -19.08 -14.78 -3.37
N ALA A 18 -18.89 -16.08 -3.13
CA ALA A 18 -17.65 -16.75 -3.52
C ALA A 18 -17.52 -16.70 -5.05
N ARG A 19 -16.64 -15.85 -5.58
CA ARG A 19 -16.29 -15.83 -7.00
C ARG A 19 -15.28 -16.94 -7.28
N ARG A 20 -15.78 -18.07 -7.80
CA ARG A 20 -14.95 -19.12 -8.39
C ARG A 20 -14.64 -18.74 -9.84
N SER A 21 -13.39 -18.40 -10.14
CA SER A 21 -12.88 -18.33 -11.50
C SER A 21 -12.72 -19.75 -12.06
N THR A 22 -13.34 -20.05 -13.21
CA THR A 22 -13.19 -21.35 -13.89
C THR A 22 -12.30 -21.17 -15.12
N HIS A 23 -11.04 -21.62 -15.04
CA HIS A 23 -10.14 -21.67 -16.19
C HIS A 23 -10.41 -22.90 -17.08
N LEU A 24 -10.63 -22.62 -18.36
CA LEU A 24 -10.84 -23.61 -19.42
C LEU A 24 -9.49 -24.17 -19.88
N HIS A 25 -9.13 -25.41 -19.50
CA HIS A 25 -7.88 -26.04 -19.92
C HIS A 25 -7.94 -26.44 -21.42
N LEU A 26 -7.18 -25.73 -22.25
CA LEU A 26 -6.85 -26.17 -23.61
C LEU A 26 -5.63 -27.10 -23.56
N ARG A 27 -5.87 -28.42 -23.63
CA ARG A 27 -4.80 -29.42 -23.71
C ARG A 27 -4.28 -29.53 -25.14
N ILE A 28 -3.07 -29.04 -25.39
CA ILE A 28 -2.31 -29.34 -26.61
C ILE A 28 -1.23 -30.36 -26.25
N GLY A 29 -1.45 -31.61 -26.64
CA GLY A 29 -0.45 -32.66 -26.56
C GLY A 29 0.51 -32.57 -27.74
N ILE A 30 1.82 -32.57 -27.47
CA ILE A 30 2.83 -32.84 -28.49
C ILE A 30 3.73 -33.95 -27.97
N ALA A 31 3.56 -35.10 -28.60
CA ALA A 31 4.45 -36.23 -28.50
C ALA A 31 5.68 -36.00 -29.38
N GLY A 32 6.85 -36.47 -28.91
CA GLY A 32 7.78 -37.13 -29.81
C GLY A 32 9.19 -36.54 -29.90
N THR A 33 10.11 -37.39 -29.46
CA THR A 33 11.35 -37.79 -30.14
C THR A 33 12.67 -37.22 -29.61
N LEU A 34 13.27 -38.05 -28.77
CA LEU A 34 14.66 -38.20 -28.39
C LEU A 34 15.62 -38.22 -29.61
N LEU A 35 16.66 -37.37 -29.60
CA LEU A 35 17.87 -37.60 -30.40
C LEU A 35 19.10 -36.93 -29.75
N LEU A 36 20.02 -37.79 -29.31
CA LEU A 36 21.34 -37.48 -28.75
C LEU A 36 22.21 -36.71 -29.75
N SER A 37 22.85 -35.62 -29.30
CA SER A 37 24.12 -35.18 -29.85
C SER A 37 25.06 -34.72 -28.73
N LEU A 38 26.17 -35.46 -28.61
CA LEU A 38 27.20 -35.31 -27.59
C LEU A 38 28.18 -34.22 -28.04
N GLY A 39 27.94 -32.98 -27.62
CA GLY A 39 28.84 -31.85 -27.82
C GLY A 39 29.51 -31.48 -26.50
N ALA A 40 30.81 -31.78 -26.38
CA ALA A 40 31.63 -31.34 -25.25
C ALA A 40 31.90 -29.83 -25.36
N PHE A 41 30.96 -29.02 -24.87
CA PHE A 41 31.24 -27.65 -24.47
C PHE A 41 31.82 -27.69 -23.06
N LEU A 42 33.05 -27.18 -22.91
CA LEU A 42 33.59 -26.77 -21.63
C LEU A 42 32.77 -25.56 -21.16
N ALA A 43 31.61 -25.84 -20.57
CA ALA A 43 30.97 -24.87 -19.70
C ALA A 43 31.91 -24.70 -18.50
N ALA A 44 32.44 -23.49 -18.34
CA ALA A 44 32.68 -23.00 -17.01
C ALA A 44 31.31 -23.04 -16.33
N GLY A 45 31.03 -24.14 -15.63
CA GLY A 45 29.93 -24.18 -14.70
C GLY A 45 30.22 -23.09 -13.68
N CYS A 46 29.48 -21.99 -13.76
CA CYS A 46 29.06 -21.35 -12.53
C CYS A 46 28.35 -22.46 -11.77
N ASP A 47 29.07 -23.06 -10.84
CA ASP A 47 28.49 -23.76 -9.72
C ASP A 47 27.64 -22.72 -8.98
N THR A 48 26.40 -22.52 -9.44
CA THR A 48 25.33 -22.02 -8.59
C THR A 48 24.73 -23.19 -7.82
N GLY A 49 25.58 -24.10 -7.33
CA GLY A 49 25.38 -24.82 -6.08
C GLY A 49 25.78 -23.96 -4.87
N ALA A 50 25.66 -22.63 -4.98
CA ALA A 50 25.34 -21.87 -3.79
C ALA A 50 23.94 -22.32 -3.39
N THR A 51 23.84 -23.13 -2.34
CA THR A 51 22.69 -23.05 -1.44
C THR A 51 22.34 -21.58 -1.35
N ALA A 52 21.22 -21.18 -1.96
CA ALA A 52 20.70 -19.83 -1.76
C ALA A 52 20.72 -19.63 -0.24
N PRO A 53 21.33 -18.54 0.27
CA PRO A 53 21.06 -18.20 1.64
C PRO A 53 19.53 -18.16 1.75
N GLU A 54 18.95 -18.81 2.75
CA GLU A 54 17.65 -18.37 3.25
C GLU A 54 17.81 -16.87 3.49
N GLY A 55 17.25 -16.12 2.57
CA GLY A 55 17.66 -14.77 2.29
C GLY A 55 16.40 -13.98 2.21
N HIS A 56 16.47 -12.80 2.78
CA HIS A 56 15.39 -11.86 2.75
C HIS A 56 15.93 -10.54 2.21
N ALA A 57 15.07 -9.80 1.52
CA ALA A 57 15.37 -8.48 1.02
C ALA A 57 14.58 -7.44 1.83
N ASN A 58 15.11 -6.23 1.92
CA ASN A 58 14.32 -5.09 2.38
C ASN A 58 13.64 -4.48 1.17
N VAL A 59 12.35 -4.18 1.28
CA VAL A 59 11.58 -3.45 0.27
C VAL A 59 11.48 -1.98 0.68
N SER A 60 11.60 -1.09 -0.31
CA SER A 60 11.45 0.34 -0.12
C SER A 60 10.55 0.90 -1.21
N ILE A 61 9.55 1.68 -0.83
CA ILE A 61 8.67 2.37 -1.78
C ILE A 61 9.12 3.82 -1.86
N GLN A 62 9.45 4.25 -3.08
CA GLN A 62 9.76 5.65 -3.33
C GLN A 62 8.50 6.36 -3.81
N PHE A 63 8.09 7.37 -3.05
CA PHE A 63 7.04 8.27 -3.47
C PHE A 63 7.67 9.47 -4.15
N GLY A 64 7.42 9.60 -5.46
CA GLY A 64 7.90 10.73 -6.24
C GLY A 64 6.83 11.81 -6.33
N THR A 65 7.13 13.03 -5.88
CA THR A 65 6.28 14.20 -6.15
C THR A 65 6.77 14.88 -7.42
N PRO A 66 5.89 15.28 -8.36
CA PRO A 66 6.33 16.01 -9.54
C PRO A 66 6.85 17.38 -9.11
N THR A 67 8.18 17.54 -9.08
CA THR A 67 8.81 18.84 -8.87
C THR A 67 8.42 19.75 -10.03
N THR A 68 7.44 20.63 -9.82
CA THR A 68 7.16 21.69 -10.78
C THR A 68 8.40 22.59 -10.79
N THR A 69 9.04 22.73 -11.95
CA THR A 69 10.29 23.48 -12.21
C THR A 69 10.25 24.93 -11.67
N ALA A 70 10.39 25.11 -10.36
CA ALA A 70 10.40 26.42 -9.71
C ALA A 70 11.06 26.36 -8.32
N GLN A 71 12.12 25.55 -8.16
CA GLN A 71 12.91 25.58 -6.93
C GLN A 71 14.18 26.40 -7.15
N LEU A 72 14.13 27.68 -6.77
CA LEU A 72 15.33 28.44 -6.41
C LEU A 72 15.07 29.21 -5.11
N SER A 73 15.97 28.95 -4.16
CA SER A 73 16.17 29.64 -2.88
C SER A 73 15.22 29.28 -1.75
N ARG A 74 15.64 28.36 -0.88
CA ARG A 74 15.42 28.50 0.57
C ARG A 74 16.69 28.10 1.35
N THR A 75 17.07 28.98 2.27
CA THR A 75 18.18 28.83 3.22
C THR A 75 17.67 28.14 4.48
N SER A 76 18.43 27.14 4.93
CA SER A 76 18.18 26.25 6.05
C SER A 76 17.84 26.97 7.37
N SER A 77 16.86 26.46 8.10
CA SER A 77 16.77 26.59 9.55
C SER A 77 16.00 25.40 10.13
N ALA A 78 16.72 24.60 10.92
CA ALA A 78 16.32 23.31 11.44
C ALA A 78 15.22 23.37 12.53
N LEU A 79 14.57 22.21 12.71
CA LEU A 79 13.75 21.73 13.84
C LEU A 79 12.22 21.85 13.68
N LEU A 80 11.69 21.18 12.68
CA LEU A 80 10.54 20.25 12.70
C LEU A 80 10.91 19.17 11.65
N SER A 81 10.19 18.06 11.48
CA SER A 81 10.45 17.20 10.31
C SER A 81 10.32 18.08 9.06
N GLU A 82 11.44 18.40 8.37
CA GLU A 82 11.46 19.27 7.18
C GLU A 82 10.89 18.43 6.03
N HIS A 83 9.57 18.24 6.01
CA HIS A 83 8.90 17.90 4.77
C HIS A 83 9.05 19.14 3.88
N ASP A 84 9.78 19.05 2.77
CA ASP A 84 9.82 20.17 1.82
C ASP A 84 8.39 20.38 1.29
N ALA A 85 7.81 21.53 1.61
CA ALA A 85 6.45 21.84 1.21
C ALA A 85 6.29 21.89 -0.32
N ILE A 86 5.14 21.44 -0.83
CA ILE A 86 4.79 21.54 -2.25
C ILE A 86 3.98 22.80 -2.48
N ASP A 87 4.48 23.70 -3.33
CA ASP A 87 3.74 24.88 -3.77
C ASP A 87 2.98 24.61 -5.08
N VAL A 88 1.65 24.64 -5.00
CA VAL A 88 0.75 24.58 -6.15
C VAL A 88 0.32 25.99 -6.54
N GLN A 89 0.80 26.43 -7.71
CA GLN A 89 0.50 27.77 -8.24
C GLN A 89 -0.92 27.83 -8.83
N GLY A 90 -1.74 28.73 -8.32
CA GLY A 90 -3.08 29.04 -8.82
C GLY A 90 -3.19 30.44 -9.40
N SER A 91 -4.24 30.71 -10.17
CA SER A 91 -4.53 32.06 -10.68
C SER A 91 -5.01 33.04 -9.58
N ASN A 92 -5.40 32.51 -8.43
CA ASN A 92 -5.97 33.23 -7.28
C ASN A 92 -5.10 33.16 -6.02
N GLY A 93 -3.91 32.57 -6.10
CA GLY A 93 -3.02 32.40 -4.96
C GLY A 93 -2.10 31.19 -5.10
N VAL A 94 -1.40 30.88 -4.01
CA VAL A 94 -0.52 29.71 -3.88
C VAL A 94 -1.08 28.80 -2.80
N LEU A 95 -1.24 27.51 -3.11
CA LEU A 95 -1.53 26.48 -2.12
C LEU A 95 -0.22 25.79 -1.77
N THR A 96 0.25 25.98 -0.54
CA THR A 96 1.38 25.26 0.03
C THR A 96 0.87 24.05 0.80
N ILE A 97 1.36 22.87 0.46
CA ILE A 97 1.09 21.61 1.17
C ILE A 97 2.31 21.32 2.03
N ASP A 98 2.13 21.32 3.35
CA ASP A 98 3.22 21.20 4.33
C ASP A 98 3.36 19.76 4.84
N ASP A 99 2.25 19.02 4.92
CA ASP A 99 2.22 17.66 5.48
C ASP A 99 1.12 16.83 4.81
N LEU A 100 1.41 15.55 4.55
CA LEU A 100 0.46 14.60 4.01
C LEU A 100 0.64 13.25 4.72
N ARG A 101 -0.41 12.81 5.42
CA ARG A 101 -0.45 11.52 6.12
C ARG A 101 -1.49 10.60 5.48
N LEU A 102 -1.18 9.32 5.38
CA LEU A 102 -2.02 8.30 4.78
C LEU A 102 -2.16 7.12 5.74
N VAL A 103 -3.33 6.53 5.77
CA VAL A 103 -3.52 5.17 6.25
C VAL A 103 -3.34 4.26 5.04
N VAL A 104 -2.32 3.42 5.07
CA VAL A 104 -2.16 2.35 4.10
C VAL A 104 -2.77 1.12 4.74
N ASP A 105 -3.84 0.61 4.14
CA ASP A 105 -4.52 -0.57 4.67
C ASP A 105 -3.74 -1.83 4.29
N GLU A 106 -3.33 -1.91 3.03
CA GLU A 106 -2.58 -3.06 2.53
C GLU A 106 -1.42 -2.64 1.61
N LEU A 107 -0.33 -3.39 1.72
CA LEU A 107 0.72 -3.43 0.72
C LEU A 107 1.05 -4.90 0.49
N GLU A 108 0.76 -5.41 -0.70
CA GLU A 108 0.97 -6.82 -1.05
C GLU A 108 1.94 -6.95 -2.23
N LEU A 109 2.77 -8.00 -2.17
CA LEU A 109 3.61 -8.45 -3.26
C LEU A 109 3.14 -9.85 -3.67
N GLU A 110 2.43 -9.97 -4.79
CA GLU A 110 1.92 -11.26 -5.27
C GLU A 110 2.97 -12.00 -6.12
N GLY A 111 3.16 -13.28 -5.84
CA GLY A 111 4.11 -14.17 -6.52
C GLY A 111 3.58 -14.73 -7.85
N ASP A 112 4.50 -15.21 -8.72
CA ASP A 112 4.10 -15.96 -9.92
C ASP A 112 3.59 -17.36 -9.56
N GLU A 113 2.39 -17.70 -10.01
CA GLU A 113 1.74 -19.01 -9.81
C GLU A 113 2.63 -20.12 -10.42
N GLY A 114 3.35 -20.85 -9.56
CA GLY A 114 4.21 -21.97 -9.96
C GLY A 114 5.71 -21.69 -10.00
N SER A 115 6.17 -20.55 -9.49
CA SER A 115 7.60 -20.24 -9.30
C SER A 115 8.23 -20.96 -8.08
N CYS A 116 7.42 -21.63 -7.27
CA CYS A 116 7.87 -22.30 -6.06
C CYS A 116 8.29 -23.76 -6.33
N GLU A 117 9.57 -24.07 -6.11
CA GLU A 117 10.10 -25.45 -6.09
C GLU A 117 9.77 -26.21 -4.78
N ILE A 118 8.81 -25.74 -3.97
CA ILE A 118 8.39 -26.44 -2.74
C ILE A 118 7.17 -27.32 -3.08
N PRO A 119 7.27 -28.66 -3.01
CA PRO A 119 6.24 -29.56 -3.54
C PRO A 119 4.92 -29.64 -2.75
N ASP A 120 4.83 -29.02 -1.56
CA ASP A 120 3.75 -29.27 -0.59
C ASP A 120 3.31 -28.02 0.21
N GLY A 121 3.55 -26.80 -0.29
CA GLY A 121 3.03 -25.56 0.30
C GLY A 121 2.14 -24.82 -0.69
N ASP A 122 0.89 -24.54 -0.32
CA ASP A 122 -0.02 -23.69 -1.12
C ASP A 122 0.40 -22.20 -1.07
N ASP A 123 1.40 -21.85 -0.25
CA ASP A 123 1.96 -20.50 -0.12
C ASP A 123 3.04 -20.28 -1.20
N CYS A 124 2.61 -20.03 -2.44
CA CYS A 124 3.46 -19.30 -3.36
C CYS A 124 3.65 -17.86 -2.85
N ALA A 125 4.76 -17.21 -3.21
CA ALA A 125 5.32 -16.02 -2.56
C ALA A 125 4.43 -14.77 -2.63
N ASP A 126 3.34 -14.77 -1.89
CA ASP A 126 2.56 -13.59 -1.56
C ASP A 126 3.12 -13.06 -0.24
N PHE A 127 3.44 -11.77 -0.21
CA PHE A 127 3.96 -11.12 0.97
C PHE A 127 3.19 -9.84 1.23
N GLU A 128 2.49 -9.80 2.34
CA GLU A 128 1.65 -8.70 2.78
C GLU A 128 2.32 -7.97 3.95
N PHE A 129 2.32 -6.64 3.91
CA PHE A 129 2.68 -5.82 5.04
C PHE A 129 1.41 -5.47 5.83
N PRO A 130 1.42 -5.58 7.17
CA PRO A 130 0.30 -5.13 7.98
C PRO A 130 0.01 -3.65 7.74
N ARG A 131 -1.25 -3.23 7.91
CA ARG A 131 -1.63 -1.81 7.80
C ARG A 131 -0.73 -0.89 8.62
N PHE A 132 -0.46 0.29 8.08
CA PHE A 132 0.43 1.24 8.72
C PHE A 132 0.06 2.69 8.42
N PHE A 133 0.51 3.58 9.31
CA PHE A 133 0.33 5.02 9.14
C PHE A 133 1.56 5.64 8.48
N LEU A 134 1.37 6.16 7.28
CA LEU A 134 2.42 6.67 6.42
C LEU A 134 2.52 8.19 6.50
N ASP A 135 3.73 8.66 6.80
CA ASP A 135 4.17 10.05 6.61
C ASP A 135 4.78 10.22 5.22
N LEU A 136 4.11 10.93 4.31
CA LEU A 136 4.56 11.04 2.94
C LEU A 136 5.64 12.15 2.79
N PRO A 137 6.88 11.80 2.39
CA PRO A 137 7.89 12.80 2.08
C PRO A 137 7.51 13.56 0.81
N LEU A 138 7.37 14.87 0.95
CA LEU A 138 6.94 15.75 -0.12
C LEU A 138 8.10 16.20 -1.04
N ASP A 139 9.34 15.91 -0.66
CA ASP A 139 10.59 16.22 -1.38
C ASP A 139 10.98 15.16 -2.44
N GLY A 140 10.16 14.12 -2.60
CA GLY A 140 10.48 12.96 -3.45
C GLY A 140 11.42 11.94 -2.79
N GLY A 141 11.57 12.04 -1.47
CA GLY A 141 12.29 11.09 -0.63
C GLY A 141 11.74 9.68 -0.70
N VAL A 142 12.53 8.72 -0.21
CA VAL A 142 12.14 7.31 -0.15
C VAL A 142 11.57 7.01 1.22
N VAL A 143 10.41 6.35 1.28
CA VAL A 143 9.89 5.79 2.52
C VAL A 143 10.26 4.32 2.61
N THR A 144 10.83 3.93 3.73
CA THR A 144 10.96 2.51 4.07
C THR A 144 9.69 2.12 4.80
N VAL A 145 8.84 1.32 4.15
CA VAL A 145 7.52 0.93 4.65
C VAL A 145 7.66 -0.02 5.83
N ASP A 146 8.57 -0.98 5.75
CA ASP A 146 8.96 -1.79 6.89
C ASP A 146 10.37 -2.35 6.70
N THR A 147 10.94 -2.83 7.82
CA THR A 147 12.15 -3.64 7.86
C THR A 147 11.83 -5.14 7.90
N GLU A 148 10.55 -5.53 7.82
CA GLU A 148 10.18 -6.94 7.74
C GLU A 148 10.85 -7.57 6.51
N PRO A 149 11.66 -8.62 6.73
CA PRO A 149 12.42 -9.24 5.67
C PRO A 149 11.52 -9.95 4.64
N VAL A 150 11.33 -9.31 3.48
CA VAL A 150 10.56 -9.88 2.36
C VAL A 150 11.27 -11.13 1.82
N PRO A 151 10.57 -12.27 1.70
CA PRO A 151 11.13 -13.50 1.16
C PRO A 151 11.74 -13.28 -0.23
N LEU A 152 12.85 -13.97 -0.53
CA LEU A 152 13.35 -13.99 -1.92
C LEU A 152 12.37 -14.75 -2.81
N GLY A 153 11.88 -14.09 -3.86
CA GLY A 153 10.92 -14.65 -4.80
C GLY A 153 10.82 -13.83 -6.08
N ALA A 154 10.11 -14.38 -7.06
CA ALA A 154 9.67 -13.63 -8.23
C ALA A 154 8.24 -13.14 -7.98
N TYR A 155 8.10 -11.83 -7.81
CA TYR A 155 6.83 -11.15 -7.65
C TYR A 155 6.38 -10.61 -9.00
N LYS A 156 5.11 -10.85 -9.34
CA LYS A 156 4.49 -10.38 -10.59
C LYS A 156 3.65 -9.13 -10.35
N GLN A 157 3.16 -8.93 -9.12
CA GLN A 157 2.29 -7.82 -8.77
C GLN A 157 2.77 -7.09 -7.52
N VAL A 158 2.47 -5.79 -7.49
CA VAL A 158 2.52 -4.96 -6.29
C VAL A 158 1.16 -4.30 -6.17
N GLU A 159 0.52 -4.47 -5.03
CA GLU A 159 -0.75 -3.84 -4.67
C GLU A 159 -0.55 -2.89 -3.49
N LEU A 160 -1.13 -1.69 -3.56
CA LEU A 160 -1.14 -0.71 -2.47
C LEU A 160 -2.56 -0.19 -2.31
N GLU A 161 -3.12 -0.34 -1.11
CA GLU A 161 -4.46 0.13 -0.75
C GLU A 161 -4.39 1.23 0.32
N ILE A 162 -5.14 2.30 0.11
CA ILE A 162 -5.36 3.40 1.05
C ILE A 162 -6.84 3.39 1.42
N GLU A 163 -7.13 3.15 2.70
CA GLU A 163 -8.49 3.06 3.24
C GLU A 163 -8.57 3.65 4.65
N ASP A 164 -9.77 3.96 5.13
CA ASP A 164 -9.97 4.40 6.51
C ASP A 164 -9.75 3.27 7.54
N ILE A 165 -9.71 3.64 8.82
CA ILE A 165 -9.46 2.67 9.90
C ILE A 165 -10.78 2.27 10.53
N ASP A 166 -11.31 1.11 10.12
CA ASP A 166 -12.49 0.50 10.73
C ASP A 166 -12.11 -0.46 11.88
N PRO A 167 -12.22 -0.06 13.16
CA PRO A 167 -11.89 -0.92 14.28
C PRO A 167 -12.91 -2.05 14.53
N GLU A 168 -13.96 -2.15 13.71
CA GLU A 168 -15.01 -3.18 13.74
C GLU A 168 -14.79 -4.30 12.70
N GLU A 169 -13.52 -4.67 12.45
CA GLU A 169 -13.20 -5.84 11.61
C GLU A 169 -13.92 -7.13 12.05
N ASP A 170 -14.27 -7.95 11.05
CA ASP A 170 -14.92 -9.24 11.27
C ASP A 170 -13.96 -10.27 11.90
N ASP A 171 -12.66 -10.16 11.62
CA ASP A 171 -11.61 -10.98 12.25
C ASP A 171 -11.14 -10.36 13.57
N ALA A 172 -11.00 -11.20 14.61
CA ALA A 172 -10.72 -10.72 15.96
C ALA A 172 -9.27 -10.29 16.18
N ASP A 173 -8.33 -10.88 15.44
CA ASP A 173 -6.91 -10.54 15.52
C ASP A 173 -6.66 -9.26 14.71
N GLU A 174 -7.20 -9.17 13.48
CA GLU A 174 -7.18 -7.93 12.69
C GLU A 174 -7.82 -6.76 13.45
N ALA A 175 -9.02 -6.97 14.03
CA ALA A 175 -9.70 -5.93 14.82
C ALA A 175 -8.86 -5.38 15.99
N ALA A 176 -7.95 -6.19 16.56
CA ALA A 176 -7.08 -5.75 17.64
C ALA A 176 -5.97 -4.83 17.12
N GLU A 177 -5.38 -5.17 15.97
CA GLU A 177 -4.35 -4.40 15.29
C GLU A 177 -4.92 -3.08 14.74
N THR A 178 -6.07 -3.13 14.05
CA THR A 178 -6.77 -1.93 13.56
C THR A 178 -7.05 -0.94 14.69
N ARG A 179 -7.50 -1.46 15.83
CA ARG A 179 -7.80 -0.63 17.01
C ARG A 179 -6.55 -0.02 17.62
N ALA A 180 -5.45 -0.76 17.69
CA ALA A 180 -4.19 -0.24 18.21
C ALA A 180 -3.67 0.92 17.32
N LEU A 181 -3.70 0.74 16.00
CA LEU A 181 -3.33 1.79 15.06
C LEU A 181 -4.27 3.01 15.15
N ALA A 182 -5.58 2.78 15.27
CA ALA A 182 -6.56 3.85 15.45
C ALA A 182 -6.29 4.67 16.72
N GLU A 183 -5.90 4.00 17.81
CA GLU A 183 -5.56 4.65 19.08
C GLU A 183 -4.25 5.44 18.99
N GLU A 184 -3.25 4.93 18.27
CA GLU A 184 -2.00 5.62 17.98
C GLU A 184 -2.25 6.92 17.19
N ILE A 185 -2.93 6.81 16.05
CA ILE A 185 -3.24 7.96 15.19
C ILE A 185 -4.07 8.98 15.93
N ARG A 186 -5.13 8.58 16.66
CA ARG A 186 -5.94 9.54 17.44
C ARG A 186 -5.21 10.08 18.66
N GLY A 187 -4.17 9.39 19.13
CA GLY A 187 -3.26 9.87 20.17
C GLY A 187 -2.44 11.07 19.69
N GLU A 188 -1.96 11.03 18.45
CA GLU A 188 -1.19 12.12 17.82
C GLU A 188 -2.08 13.18 17.15
N PHE A 189 -3.16 12.75 16.50
CA PHE A 189 -4.13 13.56 15.77
C PHE A 189 -5.55 13.39 16.35
N PRO A 190 -5.87 14.02 17.50
CA PRO A 190 -7.16 13.84 18.17
C PRO A 190 -8.40 14.23 17.36
N SER A 191 -8.23 14.96 16.26
CA SER A 191 -9.30 15.36 15.35
C SER A 191 -9.47 14.44 14.14
N TRP A 192 -8.69 13.36 14.03
CA TRP A 192 -8.78 12.40 12.91
C TRP A 192 -10.19 11.77 12.88
N PRO A 193 -10.99 12.03 11.83
CA PRO A 193 -12.32 11.43 11.67
C PRO A 193 -12.25 9.91 11.50
N ALA A 194 -13.32 9.19 11.82
CA ALA A 194 -13.33 7.73 11.63
C ALA A 194 -13.14 7.35 10.16
N GLU A 195 -13.96 7.96 9.28
CA GLU A 195 -14.01 7.72 7.83
C GLU A 195 -12.83 8.35 7.04
N ALA A 196 -11.78 8.82 7.72
CA ALA A 196 -10.65 9.46 7.04
C ALA A 196 -9.51 8.48 6.83
N SER A 197 -9.05 8.37 5.58
CA SER A 197 -7.85 7.63 5.18
C SER A 197 -6.64 8.55 4.95
N MET A 198 -6.87 9.86 4.81
CA MET A 198 -5.80 10.84 4.55
C MET A 198 -5.99 12.14 5.33
N MET A 199 -4.88 12.73 5.78
CA MET A 199 -4.81 14.11 6.29
C MET A 199 -3.82 14.93 5.48
N VAL A 200 -4.23 16.15 5.12
CA VAL A 200 -3.37 17.15 4.51
C VAL A 200 -3.38 18.41 5.37
N THR A 201 -2.20 18.93 5.67
CA THR A 201 -2.06 20.27 6.25
C THR A 201 -1.29 21.18 5.32
N GLY A 202 -1.59 22.47 5.40
CA GLY A 202 -0.97 23.42 4.52
C GLY A 202 -1.44 24.85 4.75
N THR A 203 -1.09 25.70 3.80
CA THR A 203 -1.45 27.11 3.80
C THR A 203 -1.89 27.56 2.41
N PHE A 204 -3.06 28.19 2.32
CA PHE A 204 -3.46 28.91 1.10
C PHE A 204 -3.15 30.40 1.24
N THR A 205 -2.33 30.93 0.34
CA THR A 205 -2.00 32.36 0.27
C THR A 205 -2.69 32.99 -0.95
N PRO A 206 -3.80 33.74 -0.75
CA PRO A 206 -4.46 34.44 -1.85
C PRO A 206 -3.55 35.51 -2.47
N THR A 207 -3.70 35.80 -3.76
CA THR A 207 -2.85 36.76 -4.50
C THR A 207 -2.68 38.12 -3.79
N ASP A 208 -3.74 38.62 -3.16
CA ASP A 208 -3.76 39.91 -2.46
C ASP A 208 -4.21 39.76 -1.00
N GLY A 209 -3.94 38.60 -0.39
CA GLY A 209 -4.41 38.24 0.95
C GLY A 209 -3.31 37.76 1.89
N GLU A 210 -3.67 37.65 3.16
CA GLU A 210 -2.83 37.00 4.16
C GLU A 210 -2.92 35.46 4.01
N PRO A 211 -1.85 34.72 4.35
CA PRO A 211 -1.89 33.26 4.35
C PRO A 211 -2.93 32.69 5.34
N ILE A 212 -3.65 31.65 4.90
CA ILE A 212 -4.69 30.98 5.68
C ILE A 212 -4.29 29.52 5.86
N PRO A 213 -3.97 29.08 7.09
CA PRO A 213 -3.66 27.68 7.34
C PRO A 213 -4.91 26.81 7.22
N PHE A 214 -4.73 25.56 6.84
CA PHE A 214 -5.79 24.56 6.82
C PHE A 214 -5.27 23.19 7.26
N THR A 215 -6.22 22.40 7.75
CA THR A 215 -6.12 20.95 7.90
C THR A 215 -7.36 20.38 7.23
N THR A 216 -7.18 19.38 6.38
CA THR A 216 -8.27 18.70 5.69
C THR A 216 -8.09 17.21 5.82
N PHE A 217 -9.19 16.53 6.10
CA PHE A 217 -9.27 15.08 6.13
C PHE A 217 -10.05 14.61 4.90
N PHE A 218 -9.59 13.54 4.29
CA PHE A 218 -10.22 12.94 3.13
C PHE A 218 -10.57 11.49 3.43
N GLU A 219 -11.78 11.13 3.05
CA GLU A 219 -12.18 9.75 2.77
C GLU A 219 -11.73 9.50 1.32
N ALA A 220 -10.65 8.75 1.17
CA ALA A 220 -10.05 8.45 -0.12
C ALA A 220 -9.70 6.97 -0.17
N GLU A 221 -10.41 6.25 -1.03
CA GLU A 221 -10.09 4.88 -1.41
C GLU A 221 -9.15 4.94 -2.62
N LEU A 222 -7.96 4.37 -2.51
CA LEU A 222 -7.03 4.26 -3.63
C LEU A 222 -6.36 2.89 -3.64
N GLU A 223 -6.52 2.21 -4.77
CA GLU A 223 -5.88 0.92 -5.07
C GLU A 223 -4.92 1.11 -6.25
N ILE A 224 -3.67 0.67 -6.10
CA ILE A 224 -2.66 0.70 -7.15
C ILE A 224 -2.11 -0.72 -7.38
N GLU A 225 -2.46 -1.30 -8.52
CA GLU A 225 -1.91 -2.57 -8.99
C GLU A 225 -0.84 -2.34 -10.09
N LEU A 226 0.28 -3.06 -10.02
CA LEU A 226 1.33 -3.07 -11.05
C LEU A 226 1.65 -4.49 -11.54
N ASP A 227 1.34 -4.80 -12.80
CA ASP A 227 1.65 -6.07 -13.52
C ASP A 227 2.90 -6.01 -14.43
#